data_AF-A0A7V9RT86-F1
#
_entry.id   AF-A0A7V9RT86-F1
#
_cell.length_a   1.000
_cell.length_b   1.000
_cell.length_c   1.000
_cell.angle_alpha   90.00
_cell.angle_beta   90.00
_cell.angle_gamma   90.00
#
_symmetry.space_group_name_H-M   'P 1'
#
loop_
_entity.id
_entity.type
_entity.pdbx_description
1 polymer ?
#
loop_
_entity_poly.entity_id
_entity_poly.type
_entity_poly.pdbx_seq_one_letter_code
_entity_poly.pdbx_strand_id
1 'polypeptide(L)' 'MAFLRKEIKKSGTYLSICESYRDDAGRVQRRVMRQLGNANDYTSESLERIGRQ' A
#
# COMPACT_ATOMS: atom_id res chain seq x y z
N MET A 1 -10.93 0.40 -5.98
CA MET A 1 -10.46 -0.81 -5.28
C MET A 1 -9.18 -0.47 -4.56
N ALA A 2 -9.14 -0.74 -3.26
CA ALA A 2 -7.93 -0.60 -2.47
C ALA A 2 -6.99 -1.79 -2.74
N PHE A 3 -5.68 -1.54 -2.71
CA PHE A 3 -4.66 -2.55 -2.88
C PHE A 3 -3.43 -2.22 -2.04
N LEU A 4 -2.71 -3.25 -1.62
CA LEU A 4 -1.44 -3.10 -0.91
C LEU A 4 -0.32 -2.76 -1.91
N ARG A 5 0.40 -1.67 -1.64
CA ARG A 5 1.58 -1.26 -2.38
C ARG A 5 2.83 -1.56 -1.56
N LYS A 6 3.80 -2.20 -2.21
CA LYS A 6 5.16 -2.42 -1.72
C LYS A 6 6.13 -1.47 -2.43
N GLU A 7 6.94 -0.74 -1.68
CA GLU A 7 8.01 0.12 -2.18
C GLU A 7 9.35 -0.35 -1.60
N ILE A 8 10.29 -0.72 -2.46
CA ILE A 8 11.62 -1.20 -2.05
C ILE A 8 12.60 -0.04 -2.16
N LYS A 9 13.21 0.35 -1.04
CA LYS A 9 14.28 1.37 -0.97
C LYS A 9 15.55 0.75 -0.40
N LYS A 10 16.68 1.45 -0.54
CA LYS A 10 17.94 1.06 0.12
C LYS A 10 17.80 0.93 1.64
N SER A 11 16.94 1.73 2.26
CA SER A 11 16.69 1.73 3.72
C SER A 11 15.68 0.69 4.19
N GLY A 12 15.03 -0.07 3.29
CA GLY A 12 14.05 -1.09 3.65
C GLY A 12 12.86 -1.17 2.70
N THR A 13 11.91 -2.03 3.06
CA THR A 13 10.66 -2.22 2.32
C THR A 13 9.55 -1.47 3.02
N TYR A 14 8.81 -0.63 2.31
CA TYR A 14 7.72 0.17 2.86
C TYR A 14 6.38 -0.25 2.26
N LEU A 15 5.35 -0.27 3.11
CA LEU A 15 4.00 -0.69 2.76
C LEU A 15 3.02 0.48 2.85
N SER A 16 2.05 0.51 1.93
CA SER A 16 0.98 1.51 1.93
C SER A 16 -0.28 0.91 1.31
N ILE A 17 -1.45 1.28 1.82
CA ILE A 17 -2.73 0.96 1.19
C ILE A 17 -3.05 2.10 0.23
N CYS A 18 -3.20 1.76 -1.05
CA CYS A 18 -3.54 2.69 -2.10
C CYS A 18 -4.91 2.36 -2.68
N GLU A 19 -5.57 3.35 -3.27
CA GLU A 19 -6.78 3.15 -4.03
C GLU A 19 -6.66 3.81 -5.40
N SER A 20 -7.11 3.09 -6.42
CA SER A 20 -7.28 3.64 -7.77
C SER A 20 -8.65 4.30 -7.89
N TYR A 21 -8.67 5.52 -8.43
CA TYR A 21 -9.88 6.29 -8.74
C TYR A 21 -9.73 6.94 -10.12
N ARG A 22 -10.81 7.44 -10.71
CA ARG A 22 -10.75 8.26 -11.93
C ARG A 22 -10.90 9.72 -11.55
N ASP A 23 -10.05 10.57 -12.11
CA ASP A 23 -10.24 12.03 -11.99
C ASP A 23 -11.37 12.52 -12.91
N ASP A 24 -11.67 13.81 -12.83
CA ASP A 24 -12.72 14.47 -13.61
C ASP A 24 -12.49 14.37 -15.13
N ALA A 25 -11.22 14.25 -15.55
CA ALA A 25 -10.81 14.03 -16.92
C ALA A 25 -10.84 12.54 -17.34
N GLY A 26 -11.34 11.65 -16.47
CA GLY A 26 -11.44 10.21 -16.70
C GLY A 26 -10.13 9.44 -16.60
N ARG A 27 -9.03 10.08 -16.18
CA ARG A 27 -7.71 9.44 -16.07
C ARG A 27 -7.63 8.60 -14.80
N VAL A 28 -7.00 7.44 -14.90
CA VAL A 28 -6.78 6.57 -13.73
C VAL A 28 -5.69 7.19 -12.87
N GLN A 29 -6.10 7.59 -11.67
CA GLN A 29 -5.23 8.13 -10.64
C GLN A 29 -5.15 7.19 -9.46
N ARG A 30 -4.14 7.41 -8.61
CA ARG A 30 -3.92 6.66 -7.38
C ARG A 30 -3.84 7.61 -6.20
N ARG A 31 -4.58 7.30 -5.14
CA ARG A 31 -4.44 7.97 -3.83
C ARG A 31 -3.88 7.01 -2.79
N VAL A 32 -3.05 7.53 -1.88
CA VAL A 32 -2.59 6.78 -0.71
C VAL A 32 -3.63 6.94 0.39
N MET A 33 -4.23 5.83 0.82
CA MET A 33 -5.25 5.81 1.87
C MET A 33 -4.60 5.73 3.25
N ARG A 34 -3.58 4.88 3.40
CA ARG A 34 -2.83 4.70 4.65
C ARG A 34 -1.37 4.37 4.36
N GLN A 35 -0.47 4.94 5.14
CA GLN A 35 0.93 4.54 5.17
C GLN A 35 1.11 3.54 6.31
N LEU A 36 1.64 2.36 6.01
CA LEU A 36 1.89 1.31 6.99
C LEU A 36 3.33 1.36 7.52
N GLY A 37 4.26 2.00 6.81
CA GLY A 37 5.65 2.10 7.27
C GLY A 37 6.47 0.90 6.81
N ASN A 38 7.53 0.55 7.55
CA ASN A 38 8.47 -0.49 7.13
C ASN A 38 7.85 -1.88 7.34
N ALA A 39 7.96 -2.76 6.35
CA ALA A 39 7.48 -4.14 6.44
C ALA A 39 8.18 -4.91 7.58
N ASN A 40 9.41 -4.55 7.92
CA ASN A 40 10.17 -5.18 9.00
C ASN A 40 9.62 -4.87 10.41
N ASP A 41 8.79 -3.83 10.54
CA ASP A 41 8.13 -3.51 11.82
C ASP A 41 6.94 -4.45 12.12
N TYR A 42 6.57 -5.31 11.16
CA TYR A 42 5.45 -6.23 11.26
C TYR A 42 5.92 -7.68 11.30
N THR A 43 5.18 -8.51 12.06
CA THR A 43 5.33 -9.96 11.98
C THR A 43 4.75 -10.50 10.67
N SER A 44 5.24 -11.64 10.20
CA SER A 44 4.73 -12.30 8.99
C SER A 44 3.22 -12.55 9.05
N GLU A 45 2.68 -12.94 10.22
CA GLU A 45 1.24 -13.12 10.44
C GLU A 45 0.46 -11.82 10.24
N SER A 46 1.00 -10.69 10.73
CA SER A 46 0.36 -9.38 10.57
C SER A 46 0.34 -8.95 9.11
N LEU A 47 1.43 -9.20 8.37
CA LEU A 47 1.51 -8.93 6.93
C LEU A 47 0.51 -9.77 6.13
N GLU A 48 0.35 -11.05 6.47
CA GLU A 48 -0.67 -11.90 5.85
C GLU A 48 -2.09 -11.39 6.10
N ARG A 49 -2.40 -10.96 7.33
CA ARG A 49 -3.71 -10.36 7.65
C ARG A 49 -3.98 -9.08 6.87
N ILE A 50 -2.95 -8.26 6.65
CA ILE A 50 -3.04 -7.05 5.82
C ILE A 50 -3.29 -7.41 4.34
N GLY A 51 -2.63 -8.45 3.83
CA GLY A 51 -2.79 -8.88 2.44
C GLY A 51 -4.10 -9.59 2.10
N ARG A 52 -4.85 -10.07 3.12
CA ARG A 52 -6.14 -10.76 2.95
C ARG A 52 -7.37 -9.84 3.01
N GLN A 53 -7.21 -8.54 3.31
CA GLN A 53 -8.27 -7.53 3.22
C GLN A 53 -8.35 -6.92 1.82
#